data_AF-A0A5N6VC12-F1
#
_entry.id   AF-A0A5N6VC12-F1
#
_cell.length_a   1.000
_cell.length_b   1.000
_cell.length_c   1.000
_cell.angle_alpha   90.00
_cell.angle_beta   90.00
_cell.angle_gamma   90.00
#
_symmetry.space_group_name_H-M   'P 1'
#
loop_
_entity.id
_entity.type
_entity.pdbx_description
1 polymer ?
#
loop_
_entity_poly.entity_id
_entity_poly.type
_entity_poly.pdbx_seq_one_letter_code
_entity_poly.pdbx_strand_id
1 'polypeptide(L)'
;MLHPTLLLIVLTRFLLLTTAAVGGQHPTQGIIDLVRRRLPDQVDNFVFSLNSSSHKSISENRHRDVYTVSTQANGSILVEGNSPSALAAGYLISSRNLQFYHKPLR
;
A
#
# COMPACT_ATOMS: atom_id res chain seq x y z
N MET A 1 6.65 6.52 53.88
CA MET A 1 5.19 6.72 53.74
C MET A 1 4.96 7.16 52.30
N LEU A 2 4.53 6.24 51.43
CA LEU A 2 4.37 6.53 50.00
C LEU A 2 3.13 7.43 49.82
N HIS A 3 3.30 8.61 49.23
CA HIS A 3 2.20 9.57 49.10
C HIS A 3 1.09 9.01 48.17
N PRO A 4 -0.17 8.95 48.62
CA PRO A 4 -1.27 8.36 47.85
C PRO A 4 -1.57 9.11 46.54
N THR A 5 -1.17 10.38 46.46
CA THR A 5 -1.28 11.22 45.26
C THR A 5 -0.29 10.82 44.16
N LEU A 6 0.92 10.36 44.51
CA LEU A 6 1.92 9.88 43.55
C LEU A 6 1.47 8.58 42.87
N LEU A 7 0.80 7.70 43.61
CA LEU A 7 0.26 6.44 43.10
C LEU A 7 -0.88 6.67 42.10
N LEU A 8 -1.75 7.65 42.37
CA LEU A 8 -2.86 8.04 41.50
C LEU A 8 -2.38 8.65 40.16
N ILE A 9 -1.27 9.40 40.18
CA ILE A 9 -0.66 9.99 38.98
C ILE A 9 0.00 8.92 38.10
N VAL A 10 0.63 7.91 38.70
CA VAL A 10 1.23 6.79 37.96
C VAL A 10 0.14 5.91 37.33
N LEU A 11 -0.96 5.64 38.05
CA LEU A 11 -2.10 4.86 37.55
C LEU A 11 -2.85 5.55 36.39
N THR A 12 -2.99 6.88 36.43
CA THR A 12 -3.65 7.64 35.34
C THR A 12 -2.78 7.74 34.09
N ARG A 13 -1.44 7.76 34.23
CA ARG A 13 -0.51 7.74 33.08
C ARG A 13 -0.40 6.36 32.42
N PHE A 14 -0.62 5.29 33.18
CA PHE A 14 -0.60 3.92 32.65
C PHE A 14 -1.88 3.57 31.84
N LEU A 15 -2.97 4.32 32.03
CA LEU A 15 -4.25 4.12 31.34
C LEU A 15 -4.39 4.94 30.04
N LEU A 16 -3.28 5.31 29.39
CA LEU A 16 -3.26 5.68 27.97
C LEU A 16 -2.86 4.45 27.14
N LEU A 17 -3.62 3.36 27.28
CA LEU A 17 -3.49 2.18 26.46
C LEU A 17 -4.05 2.46 25.06
N THR A 18 -3.13 2.84 24.17
CA THR A 18 -3.12 2.58 22.73
C THR A 18 -4.45 2.10 22.13
N THR A 19 -5.30 3.03 21.71
CA THR A 19 -6.31 2.73 20.69
C THR A 19 -5.57 2.54 19.36
N ALA A 20 -5.19 1.30 19.05
CA ALA A 20 -4.84 0.94 17.69
C ALA A 20 -6.12 1.09 16.86
N ALA A 21 -6.24 2.20 16.15
CA ALA A 21 -7.29 2.38 15.16
C ALA A 21 -7.09 1.26 14.12
N VAL A 22 -7.94 0.23 14.17
CA VAL A 22 -8.14 -0.68 13.05
C VAL A 22 -8.91 0.13 12.01
N GLY A 23 -8.21 1.05 11.35
CA GLY A 23 -8.71 1.70 10.15
C GLY A 23 -8.97 0.58 9.15
N GLY A 24 -10.22 0.44 8.69
CA GLY A 24 -10.57 -0.51 7.64
C GLY A 24 -9.58 -0.34 6.50
N GLN A 25 -8.71 -1.32 6.31
CA GLN A 25 -7.63 -1.20 5.34
C GLN A 25 -8.29 -1.13 3.97
N HIS A 26 -8.11 0.01 3.29
CA HIS A 26 -8.46 0.10 1.88
C HIS A 26 -7.76 -1.07 1.15
N PRO A 27 -8.38 -1.73 0.17
CA PRO A 27 -7.86 -2.99 -0.38
C PRO A 27 -6.44 -2.89 -0.96
N THR A 28 -6.01 -1.66 -1.27
CA THR A 28 -4.69 -1.33 -1.79
C THR A 28 -3.72 -0.81 -0.73
N GLN A 29 -4.17 -0.56 0.50
CA GLN A 29 -3.38 0.06 1.58
C GLN A 29 -2.12 -0.74 1.90
N GLY A 30 -2.22 -2.07 1.95
CA GLY A 30 -1.07 -2.93 2.22
C GLY A 30 0.05 -2.77 1.17
N ILE A 31 -0.31 -2.53 -0.10
CA ILE A 31 0.65 -2.32 -1.18
C ILE A 31 1.21 -0.90 -1.11
N ILE A 32 0.38 0.11 -0.85
CA ILE A 32 0.83 1.49 -0.63
C ILE A 32 1.86 1.54 0.51
N ASP A 33 1.59 0.85 1.62
CA ASP A 33 2.51 0.78 2.76
C ASP A 33 3.79 -0.02 2.44
N LEU A 34 3.74 -0.99 1.53
CA LEU A 34 4.94 -1.68 1.02
C LEU A 34 5.79 -0.73 0.16
N VAL A 35 5.17 0.04 -0.73
CA VAL A 35 5.86 1.02 -1.58
C VAL A 35 6.49 2.09 -0.70
N ARG A 36 5.73 2.67 0.23
CA ARG A 36 6.23 3.69 1.17
C ARG A 36 7.45 3.21 1.97
N ARG A 37 7.49 1.93 2.38
CA ARG A 37 8.64 1.35 3.08
C ARG A 37 9.87 1.11 2.20
N ARG A 38 9.68 0.82 0.91
CA ARG A 38 10.80 0.47 -0.01
C ARG A 38 11.31 1.66 -0.81
N LEU A 39 10.42 2.58 -1.19
CA LEU A 39 10.67 3.74 -2.03
C LEU A 39 9.79 4.90 -1.53
N PRO A 40 10.13 5.51 -0.37
CA PRO A 40 9.31 6.55 0.24
C PRO A 40 9.07 7.75 -0.69
N ASP A 41 10.06 8.13 -1.48
CA ASP A 41 10.00 9.29 -2.38
C ASP A 41 9.22 9.05 -3.67
N GLN A 42 8.80 7.80 -3.94
CA GLN A 42 8.11 7.44 -5.17
C GLN A 42 6.68 6.98 -4.94
N VAL A 43 6.21 6.92 -3.68
CA VAL A 43 4.87 6.40 -3.36
C VAL A 43 3.76 7.17 -4.08
N ASP A 44 3.92 8.48 -4.22
CA ASP A 44 2.94 9.36 -4.87
C ASP A 44 2.97 9.27 -6.40
N ASN A 45 4.00 8.63 -6.97
CA ASN A 45 4.07 8.35 -8.40
C ASN A 45 3.21 7.14 -8.80
N PHE A 46 2.68 6.38 -7.85
CA PHE A 46 1.87 5.19 -8.11
C PHE A 46 0.43 5.36 -7.67
N VAL A 47 -0.49 4.93 -8.51
CA VAL A 47 -1.91 4.81 -8.19
C VAL A 47 -2.30 3.34 -8.31
N PHE A 48 -2.94 2.80 -7.27
CA PHE A 48 -3.36 1.40 -7.22
C PHE A 48 -4.89 1.29 -7.28
N SER A 49 -5.40 0.49 -8.22
CA SER A 49 -6.83 0.25 -8.40
C SER A 49 -7.13 -1.25 -8.34
N LEU A 50 -7.92 -1.67 -7.35
CA LEU A 50 -8.39 -3.05 -7.26
C LEU A 50 -9.74 -3.15 -7.99
N ASN A 51 -9.75 -3.79 -9.16
CA ASN A 51 -10.95 -4.00 -9.95
C ASN A 51 -11.29 -5.49 -10.01
N SER A 52 -11.99 -5.96 -8.98
CA SER A 52 -12.46 -7.36 -8.88
C SER A 52 -13.60 -7.69 -9.88
N SER A 53 -14.22 -6.67 -10.48
CA SER A 53 -15.35 -6.81 -11.40
C SER A 53 -14.98 -6.92 -12.89
N SER A 54 -13.82 -6.43 -13.32
CA SER A 54 -13.50 -6.28 -14.75
C SER A 54 -13.30 -7.57 -15.54
N HIS A 55 -13.06 -8.71 -14.88
CA HIS A 55 -12.77 -9.98 -15.56
C HIS A 55 -13.84 -11.06 -15.32
N LYS A 56 -15.07 -10.66 -15.01
CA LYS A 56 -16.21 -11.59 -14.88
C LYS A 56 -16.64 -12.20 -16.22
N SER A 57 -16.17 -11.68 -17.36
CA SER A 57 -16.49 -12.13 -18.71
C SER A 57 -15.31 -12.84 -19.40
N ILE A 58 -14.89 -14.01 -18.90
CA ILE A 58 -14.32 -15.13 -19.67
C ILE A 58 -14.49 -16.34 -18.76
N SER A 59 -15.31 -17.30 -19.18
CA SER A 59 -15.83 -18.40 -18.36
C SER A 59 -14.82 -19.47 -17.95
N GLU A 60 -13.51 -19.19 -17.86
CA GLU A 60 -12.49 -20.24 -17.63
C GLU A 60 -11.33 -19.87 -16.69
N ASN A 61 -11.25 -18.67 -16.12
CA ASN A 61 -10.02 -18.24 -15.41
C ASN A 61 -10.27 -17.48 -14.09
N ARG A 62 -11.24 -17.93 -13.29
CA ARG A 62 -11.57 -17.33 -11.97
C ARG A 62 -10.43 -17.32 -10.95
N HIS A 63 -9.27 -17.91 -11.25
CA HIS A 63 -8.15 -18.08 -10.33
C HIS A 63 -6.83 -17.42 -10.76
N ARG A 64 -6.80 -16.72 -11.91
CA ARG A 64 -5.56 -16.10 -12.38
C ARG A 64 -5.49 -14.64 -11.96
N ASP A 65 -4.35 -14.26 -11.40
CA ASP A 65 -4.00 -12.85 -11.17
C ASP A 65 -3.73 -12.16 -12.52
N VAL A 66 -4.44 -11.06 -12.76
CA VAL A 66 -4.32 -10.22 -13.95
C VAL A 66 -4.12 -8.78 -13.51
N TYR A 67 -3.12 -8.13 -14.07
CA TYR A 67 -2.82 -6.73 -13.82
C TYR A 67 -2.57 -5.98 -15.12
N THR A 68 -2.75 -4.66 -15.07
CA THR A 68 -2.38 -3.73 -16.14
C THR A 68 -1.56 -2.59 -15.54
N VAL A 69 -0.54 -2.15 -16.26
CA VAL A 69 0.29 -0.99 -15.90
C VAL A 69 0.17 0.04 -17.01
N SER A 70 -0.17 1.28 -16.67
CA SER A 70 -0.25 2.39 -17.61
C SER A 70 0.29 3.67 -17.00
N THR A 71 0.73 4.59 -17.85
CA THR A 71 1.14 5.94 -17.44
C THR A 71 -0.02 6.89 -17.67
N GLN A 72 -0.45 7.58 -16.63
CA GLN A 72 -1.50 8.58 -16.69
C GLN A 72 -0.98 9.89 -17.30
N ALA A 73 -1.89 10.76 -17.73
CA ALA A 73 -1.54 12.06 -18.32
C ALA A 73 -0.71 12.96 -17.38
N ASN A 74 -0.83 12.77 -16.06
CA ASN A 74 -0.04 13.48 -15.05
C ASN A 74 1.35 12.85 -14.79
N GLY A 75 1.76 11.84 -15.56
CA GLY A 75 3.03 11.13 -15.39
C GLY A 75 3.05 10.06 -14.29
N SER A 76 1.98 9.93 -13.50
CA SER A 76 1.87 8.86 -12.50
C SER A 76 1.61 7.50 -13.17
N ILE A 77 2.01 6.44 -12.50
CA ILE A 77 1.85 5.06 -12.95
C ILE A 77 0.60 4.48 -12.28
N LEU A 78 -0.39 4.16 -13.09
CA LEU A 78 -1.57 3.40 -12.67
C LEU A 78 -1.26 1.91 -12.75
N VAL A 79 -1.46 1.20 -11.64
CA VAL A 79 -1.42 -0.25 -11.56
C VAL A 79 -2.82 -0.75 -11.19
N GLU A 80 -3.46 -1.42 -12.13
CA GLU A 80 -4.77 -2.03 -11.94
C GLU A 80 -4.63 -3.54 -11.80
N GLY A 81 -5.42 -4.16 -10.93
CA GLY A 81 -5.35 -5.61 -10.71
C GLY A 81 -6.66 -6.19 -10.18
N ASN A 82 -6.89 -7.47 -10.47
CA ASN A 82 -8.05 -8.19 -9.95
C ASN A 82 -7.85 -8.76 -8.54
N SER A 83 -6.61 -8.73 -8.02
CA SER A 83 -6.23 -9.18 -6.68
C SER A 83 -5.06 -8.35 -6.13
N PRO A 84 -4.82 -8.36 -4.80
CA PRO A 84 -3.63 -7.72 -4.22
C PRO A 84 -2.31 -8.30 -4.76
N SER A 85 -2.24 -9.60 -5.03
CA SER A 85 -1.05 -10.23 -5.63
C SER A 85 -0.83 -9.77 -7.07
N ALA A 86 -1.89 -9.55 -7.85
CA ALA A 86 -1.80 -8.95 -9.18
C ALA A 86 -1.22 -7.52 -9.12
N LEU A 87 -1.71 -6.70 -8.19
CA LEU A 87 -1.19 -5.34 -7.98
C LEU A 87 0.29 -5.34 -7.55
N ALA A 88 0.69 -6.26 -6.68
CA ALA A 88 2.09 -6.40 -6.27
C ALA A 88 3.00 -6.78 -7.45
N ALA A 89 2.54 -7.69 -8.32
CA ALA A 89 3.26 -8.07 -9.53
C ALA A 89 3.43 -6.89 -10.50
N GLY A 90 2.36 -6.14 -10.76
CA GLY A 90 2.39 -4.94 -11.60
C GLY A 90 3.35 -3.87 -11.07
N TYR A 91 3.35 -3.64 -9.75
CA TYR A 91 4.31 -2.74 -9.11
C TYR A 91 5.77 -3.18 -9.30
N LEU A 92 6.08 -4.46 -9.12
CA LEU A 92 7.46 -4.97 -9.25
C LEU A 92 8.03 -4.81 -10.67
N ILE A 93 7.17 -4.85 -11.68
CA ILE A 93 7.58 -4.65 -13.08
C ILE A 93 7.71 -3.17 -13.39
N SER A 94 6.77 -2.36 -12.91
CA SER A 94 6.79 -0.91 -13.12
C SER A 94 7.97 -0.22 -12.40
N SER A 95 8.22 -0.59 -11.14
CA SER A 95 9.36 -0.06 -10.35
C SER A 95 10.72 -0.41 -10.96
N ARG A 96 10.84 -1.56 -11.64
CA ARG A 96 12.06 -1.90 -12.38
C ARG A 96 12.28 -0.98 -13.57
N ASN A 97 11.22 -0.60 -14.30
CA ASN A 97 11.33 0.39 -15.38
C ASN A 97 11.78 1.76 -14.87
N LEU A 98 11.28 2.21 -13.72
CA LEU A 98 11.73 3.47 -13.10
C LEU A 98 13.22 3.46 -12.72
N GLN A 99 13.79 2.32 -12.32
CA GLN A 99 15.23 2.21 -12.08
C GLN A 99 16.08 2.33 -13.34
N PHE A 100 15.56 1.96 -14.52
CA PHE A 100 16.29 2.17 -15.78
C PHE A 100 16.34 3.64 -16.18
N TYR A 101 15.29 4.41 -15.91
CA TYR A 101 15.26 5.85 -16.21
C TYR A 101 16.04 6.71 -15.21
N HIS A 102 16.35 6.19 -14.02
CA HIS A 102 17.10 6.91 -12.99
C HIS A 102 18.61 6.61 -13.01
N LYS A 103 19.13 5.87 -14.01
CA LYS A 103 20.58 5.72 -14.17
C LYS A 103 21.15 7.01 -14.79
N PRO A 104 21.90 7.85 -14.06
CA PRO A 104 22.63 8.93 -14.71
C PRO A 104 23.62 8.31 -15.69
N LEU A 105 23.63 8.82 -16.92
CA LEU A 105 24.71 8.58 -17.88
C LEU A 105 26.02 8.96 -17.17
N ARG A 106 26.87 7.96 -16.94
CA ARG A 106 28.27 8.17 -16.53
C ARG A 106 29.11 8.44 -17.76
#